data_AF-A0A943JT03-F1
#
_entry.id   AF-A0A943JT03-F1
#
_cell.length_a   1.000
_cell.length_b   1.000
_cell.length_c   1.000
_cell.angle_alpha   90.00
_cell.angle_beta   90.00
_cell.angle_gamma   90.00
#
_symmetry.space_group_name_H-M   'P 1'
#
loop_
_entity.id
_entity.type
_entity.pdbx_description
1 polymer ?
#
loop_
_entity_poly.entity_id
_entity_poly.type
_entity_poly.pdbx_seq_one_letter_code
_entity_poly.pdbx_strand_id
1 'polypeptide(L)' 'MIKKNSLWINNKNGREYQVVSEAIDCTNERDGLIVVVYTCKEADGKLFVREKGEFLVKFSPKE' A
#
# COMPACT_ATOMS: atom_id res chain seq x y z
N MET A 1 -11.35 -4.09 -4.19
CA MET A 1 -10.69 -2.81 -4.52
C MET A 1 -10.24 -2.18 -3.21
N ILE A 2 -9.04 -1.63 -3.16
CA ILE A 2 -8.54 -1.04 -1.92
C ILE A 2 -9.11 0.37 -1.83
N LYS A 3 -9.84 0.67 -0.75
CA LYS A 3 -10.46 1.99 -0.59
C LYS A 3 -9.37 3.04 -0.34
N LYS A 4 -9.46 4.16 -1.04
CA LYS A 4 -8.66 5.35 -0.74
C LYS A 4 -8.90 5.78 0.71
N ASN A 5 -7.83 6.16 1.42
CA ASN A 5 -7.81 6.49 2.85
C ASN A 5 -8.19 5.34 3.80
N SER A 6 -8.23 4.09 3.33
CA SER A 6 -8.37 2.94 4.25
C SER A 6 -7.11 2.75 5.09
N LEU A 7 -7.32 2.32 6.33
CA LEU A 7 -6.24 2.00 7.27
C LEU A 7 -5.90 0.52 7.18
N TRP A 8 -4.60 0.23 7.22
CA TRP A 8 -4.04 -1.10 7.10
C TRP A 8 -2.93 -1.27 8.13
N ILE A 9 -2.83 -2.46 8.71
CA ILE A 9 -1.78 -2.82 9.66
C ILE A 9 -0.81 -3.75 8.96
N ASN A 10 0.49 -3.47 9.08
CA ASN A 10 1.53 -4.37 8.58
C ASN A 10 1.67 -5.57 9.53
N ASN A 11 1.54 -6.77 8.97
CA ASN A 11 1.57 -8.03 9.71
C ASN A 11 2.92 -8.30 10.41
N LYS A 12 4.03 -7.68 9.94
CA LYS A 12 5.38 -7.89 10.50
C LYS A 12 5.64 -7.08 11.76
N ASN A 13 5.23 -5.82 11.79
CA ASN A 13 5.62 -4.87 12.84
C ASN A 13 4.43 -4.25 13.58
N GLY A 14 3.19 -4.56 13.19
CA GLY A 14 1.98 -4.03 13.80
C GLY A 14 1.73 -2.54 13.54
N ARG A 15 2.53 -1.88 12.69
CA ARG A 15 2.40 -0.45 12.43
C ARG A 15 1.24 -0.15 11.49
N GLU A 16 0.69 1.04 11.68
CA GLU A 16 -0.44 1.54 10.89
C GLU A 16 0.02 2.32 9.66
N TYR A 17 -0.65 2.00 8.56
CA TYR A 17 -0.45 2.62 7.27
C TYR A 17 -1.79 3.02 6.68
N GLN A 18 -1.80 4.14 5.95
CA GLN A 18 -2.98 4.62 5.26
C GLN A 18 -2.75 4.53 3.75
N VAL A 19 -3.72 3.94 3.05
CA VAL A 19 -3.66 3.86 1.59
C VAL A 19 -4.04 5.21 0.99
N VAL A 20 -3.20 5.70 0.09
CA VAL A 20 -3.40 6.94 -0.66
C VAL A 20 -4.13 6.66 -1.97
N SER A 21 -3.67 5.67 -2.75
CA SER A 21 -4.32 5.28 -4.00
C SER A 21 -3.80 3.95 -4.56
N GLU A 22 -4.55 3.37 -5.49
CA GLU A 22 -4.05 2.33 -6.41
C GLU A 22 -3.49 3.04 -7.66
N ALA A 23 -2.37 2.56 -8.18
CA ALA A 23 -1.74 3.07 -9.40
C ALA A 23 -1.30 1.89 -10.29
N ILE A 24 -0.95 2.17 -11.54
CA ILE A 24 -0.40 1.19 -12.47
C ILE A 24 1.09 1.50 -12.61
N ASP A 25 1.92 0.47 -12.43
CA ASP A 25 3.34 0.55 -12.73
C ASP A 25 3.52 0.58 -14.26
N CYS A 26 4.09 1.67 -14.76
CA CYS A 26 4.34 1.90 -16.20
C CYS A 26 5.82 1.67 -16.56
N THR A 27 6.59 0.99 -15.71
CA THR A 27 8.00 0.71 -16.00
C THR A 27 8.08 -0.48 -16.98
N ASN A 28 8.85 -0.35 -18.07
CA ASN A 28 8.88 -1.29 -19.21
C ASN A 28 9.11 -2.78 -18.86
N GLU A 29 9.61 -3.13 -17.67
CA GLU A 29 9.82 -4.51 -17.19
C GLU A 29 8.63 -5.09 -16.38
N ARG A 30 7.66 -4.26 -15.99
CA ARG A 30 6.48 -4.61 -15.17
C ARG A 30 5.20 -3.97 -15.70
N ASP A 31 5.11 -3.87 -17.02
CA ASP A 31 4.05 -3.17 -17.71
C ASP A 31 2.66 -3.72 -17.32
N GLY A 32 1.81 -2.87 -16.74
CA GLY A 32 0.43 -3.20 -16.36
C GLY A 32 0.23 -3.72 -14.93
N LEU A 33 1.26 -3.75 -14.09
CA LEU A 33 1.16 -4.25 -12.72
C LEU A 33 0.45 -3.23 -11.80
N ILE A 34 -0.57 -3.66 -11.05
CA ILE A 34 -1.27 -2.79 -10.10
C ILE A 34 -0.46 -2.65 -8.82
N VAL A 35 -0.14 -1.41 -8.45
CA VAL A 35 0.57 -1.05 -7.23
C VAL A 35 -0.32 -0.25 -6.29
N VAL A 36 0.02 -0.26 -5.00
CA VAL A 36 -0.66 0.45 -3.93
C VAL A 36 0.30 1.48 -3.36
N VAL A 37 -0.12 2.73 -3.37
CA VAL A 37 0.59 3.85 -2.74
C VAL A 37 0.01 4.07 -1.35
N TYR A 38 0.86 4.05 -0.33
CA TYR A 38 0.46 4.16 1.06
C TYR A 38 1.48 4.97 1.87
N THR A 39 1.04 5.55 2.98
CA THR A 39 1.87 6.33 3.92
C THR A 39 1.82 5.72 5.31
N CYS A 40 2.88 5.90 6.10
CA CYS A 40 2.92 5.46 7.49
C CYS A 40 2.40 6.58 8.39
N LYS A 41 1.46 6.30 9.28
CA LYS A 41 0.94 7.31 10.21
C LYS A 41 2.00 7.84 11.18
N GLU A 42 2.97 7.00 11.54
CA GLU A 42 4.05 7.36 12.47
C GLU A 42 5.22 8.08 11.79
N ALA A 43 5.31 8.01 10.45
CA ALA A 43 6.38 8.63 9.68
C ALA A 43 5.78 9.56 8.62
N ASP A 44 5.40 10.74 9.08
CA ASP A 44 4.79 11.79 8.25
C ASP A 44 5.68 12.15 7.05
N GLY A 45 5.06 12.34 5.89
CA GLY A 45 5.74 12.73 4.64
C GLY A 45 6.42 11.62 3.84
N LYS A 46 6.42 10.35 4.27
CA LYS A 46 6.97 9.23 3.49
C LYS A 46 5.90 8.43 2.75
N LEU A 47 5.97 8.45 1.42
CA LEU A 47 5.17 7.58 0.55
C LEU A 47 5.93 6.28 0.25
N PHE A 48 5.18 5.19 0.28
CA PHE A 48 5.66 3.86 -0.08
C PHE A 48 4.79 3.32 -1.21
N VAL A 49 5.42 2.57 -2.10
CA VAL A 49 4.76 1.90 -3.22
C VAL A 49 5.06 0.41 -3.13
N ARG A 50 4.05 -0.42 -3.37
CA ARG A 50 4.18 -1.87 -3.34
C ARG A 50 3.20 -2.49 -4.33
N GLU A 51 3.56 -3.63 -4.92
CA GLU A 51 2.62 -4.42 -5.71
C GLU A 51 1.38 -4.78 -4.88
N LYS A 52 0.19 -4.70 -5.49
CA LYS A 52 -1.08 -5.00 -4.83
C LYS A 52 -1.14 -6.42 -4.26
N GLY A 53 -0.67 -7.42 -5.00
CA GLY A 53 -0.62 -8.80 -4.52
C GLY A 53 0.22 -8.92 -3.25
N GLU A 54 1.44 -8.38 -3.28
CA GLU A 54 2.34 -8.39 -2.12
C GLU A 54 1.79 -7.55 -0.95
N PHE A 55 1.10 -6.45 -1.23
CA PHE A 55 0.46 -5.62 -0.21
C PHE A 55 -0.63 -6.39 0.53
N LEU A 56 -1.53 -7.07 -0.18
CA LEU A 56 -2.63 -7.84 0.43
C LEU A 56 -2.16 -9.03 1.29
N VAL A 57 -0.96 -9.56 1.03
CA VAL A 57 -0.37 -10.63 1.86
C VAL A 57 0.27 -10.07 3.13
N LYS A 58 0.91 -8.89 3.04
CA LYS A 58 1.69 -8.31 4.14
C LYS A 58 0.89 -7.39 5.05
N PHE A 59 -0.27 -6.94 4.60
CA PHE A 59 -1.08 -5.97 5.33
C PHE A 59 -2.50 -6.51 5.50
N SER A 60 -3.06 -6.26 6.67
CA SER A 60 -4.46 -6.57 6.99
C SER A 60 -5.26 -5.27 7.11
N PRO A 61 -6.50 -5.21 6.60
CA PRO A 61 -7.35 -4.04 6.79
C PRO A 61 -7.62 -3.82 8.27
N LYS A 62 -7.50 -2.57 8.73
CA LYS A 62 -7.89 -2.16 10.07
C LYS A 62 -9.34 -1.66 9.98
N GLU A 63 -10.28 -2.49 10.43
CA GLU A 63 -11.68 -2.10 10.62
C GLU A 63 -11.85 -1.13 11.80
#